data_AF-A0A0A3II31-F1
#
_entry.id   AF-A0A0A3II31-F1
#
_cell.length_a   1.000
_cell.length_b   1.000
_cell.length_c   1.000
_cell.angle_alpha   90.00
_cell.angle_beta   90.00
_cell.angle_gamma   90.00
#
_symmetry.space_group_name_H-M   'P 1'
#
loop_
_entity.id
_entity.type
_entity.pdbx_description
1 polymer ?
#
loop_
_entity_poly.entity_id
_entity_poly.type
_entity_poly.pdbx_seq_one_letter_code
_entity_poly.pdbx_strand_id
1 'polypeptide(L)'
;MNTNWLKVFIAAFLEIFWVIGLAHASDFWTWTGTIIALIISNYLMITAAQILPAGTVYAVFVGLGTAGTVLAEIFFFEEPFDWRKILLIGLLLAGVIGLKMVTEEKTEEGAEQ
;
A
#
# COMPACT_ATOMS: atom_id res chain seq x y z
N MET A 1 0.08 -9.55 -19.47
CA MET A 1 0.62 -8.32 -18.86
C MET A 1 -0.32 -7.63 -17.87
N ASN A 2 -1.64 -7.92 -17.84
CA ASN A 2 -2.59 -7.15 -17.00
C ASN A 2 -2.92 -7.78 -15.63
N THR A 3 -2.90 -9.10 -15.51
CA THR A 3 -3.45 -9.77 -14.30
C THR A 3 -2.63 -9.52 -13.02
N ASN A 4 -1.30 -9.44 -13.11
CA ASN A 4 -0.45 -9.22 -11.92
C ASN A 4 -0.54 -7.78 -11.41
N TRP A 5 -0.55 -6.79 -12.31
CA TRP A 5 -0.81 -5.40 -11.94
C TRP A 5 -2.21 -5.19 -11.39
N LEU A 6 -3.21 -5.90 -11.94
CA LEU A 6 -4.56 -5.90 -11.39
C LEU A 6 -4.59 -6.47 -9.96
N LYS A 7 -3.82 -7.52 -9.66
CA LYS A 7 -3.68 -8.04 -8.29
C LYS A 7 -3.09 -7.00 -7.34
N VAL A 8 -2.08 -6.22 -7.76
CA VAL A 8 -1.52 -5.13 -6.94
C VAL A 8 -2.56 -4.06 -6.67
N PHE A 9 -3.34 -3.68 -7.69
CA PHE A 9 -4.39 -2.68 -7.53
C PHE A 9 -5.50 -3.17 -6.57
N ILE A 10 -5.94 -4.42 -6.72
CA ILE A 10 -6.92 -5.03 -5.81
C ILE A 10 -6.35 -5.16 -4.39
N ALA A 11 -5.07 -5.54 -4.26
CA ALA A 11 -4.40 -5.61 -2.97
C ALA A 11 -4.37 -4.23 -2.29
N ALA A 12 -3.93 -3.19 -2.99
CA ALA A 12 -3.90 -1.84 -2.45
C ALA A 12 -5.31 -1.31 -2.12
N PHE A 13 -6.33 -1.69 -2.89
CA PHE A 13 -7.71 -1.35 -2.55
C PHE A 13 -8.16 -2.03 -1.26
N LEU A 14 -7.94 -3.34 -1.12
CA LEU A 14 -8.21 -4.07 0.11
C LEU A 14 -7.42 -3.54 1.31
N GLU A 15 -6.22 -3.00 1.06
CA GLU A 15 -5.41 -2.35 2.07
C GLU A 15 -6.15 -1.23 2.77
N ILE A 16 -6.77 -0.35 2.00
CA ILE A 16 -7.57 0.76 2.50
C ILE A 16 -8.67 0.25 3.46
N PHE A 17 -9.37 -0.83 3.09
CA PHE A 17 -10.44 -1.38 3.93
C PHE A 17 -9.94 -1.94 5.26
N TRP A 18 -8.85 -2.70 5.27
CA TRP A 18 -8.37 -3.27 6.53
C TRP A 18 -7.64 -2.24 7.39
N VAL A 19 -6.98 -1.24 6.81
CA VAL A 19 -6.34 -0.16 7.57
C VAL A 19 -7.41 0.70 8.27
N ILE A 20 -8.45 1.10 7.55
CA ILE A 20 -9.61 1.81 8.14
C ILE A 20 -10.30 0.91 9.16
N GLY A 21 -10.46 -0.38 8.82
CA GLY A 21 -11.03 -1.38 9.71
C GLY A 21 -10.25 -1.51 11.01
N LEU A 22 -8.91 -1.44 11.00
CA LEU A 22 -8.13 -1.44 12.24
C LEU A 22 -8.33 -0.17 13.07
N ALA A 23 -8.52 0.98 12.42
CA ALA A 23 -8.77 2.23 13.11
C ALA A 23 -10.18 2.31 13.72
N HIS A 24 -11.18 1.66 13.11
CA HIS A 24 -12.60 1.84 13.45
C HIS A 24 -13.38 0.57 13.80
N ALA A 25 -12.77 -0.62 13.81
CA ALA A 25 -13.49 -1.86 14.14
C ALA A 25 -13.84 -1.93 15.63
N SER A 26 -15.13 -1.84 15.92
CA SER A 26 -15.74 -1.96 17.25
C SER A 26 -16.30 -3.35 17.56
N ASP A 27 -16.68 -4.12 16.53
CA ASP A 27 -17.47 -5.34 16.66
C ASP A 27 -16.68 -6.56 16.20
N PHE A 28 -17.03 -7.73 16.74
CA PHE A 28 -16.37 -8.99 16.35
C PHE A 28 -16.49 -9.28 14.84
N TRP A 29 -17.62 -8.91 14.23
CA TRP A 29 -17.84 -9.05 12.80
C TRP A 29 -16.99 -8.10 11.97
N THR A 30 -16.80 -6.85 12.40
CA THR A 30 -15.95 -5.89 11.70
C THR A 30 -14.48 -6.27 11.84
N TRP A 31 -14.04 -6.73 13.01
CA TRP A 31 -12.71 -7.30 13.22
C TRP A 31 -12.43 -8.52 12.34
N THR A 32 -13.41 -9.43 12.22
CA THR A 32 -13.27 -10.61 11.35
C THR A 32 -13.10 -10.18 9.89
N GLY A 33 -13.91 -9.23 9.42
CA GLY A 33 -13.78 -8.67 8.07
C GLY A 33 -12.42 -8.01 7.82
N THR A 34 -11.93 -7.22 8.78
CA THR A 34 -10.62 -6.57 8.73
C THR A 34 -9.48 -7.58 8.61
N ILE A 35 -9.48 -8.65 9.42
CA ILE A 35 -8.44 -9.68 9.37
C ILE A 35 -8.47 -10.43 8.03
N ILE A 36 -9.65 -10.76 7.53
CA ILE A 36 -9.80 -11.42 6.22
C ILE A 36 -9.24 -10.52 5.11
N ALA A 37 -9.60 -9.24 5.10
CA ALA A 37 -9.11 -8.28 4.13
C ALA A 37 -7.58 -8.10 4.22
N LEU A 38 -7.01 -8.07 5.42
CA LEU A 38 -5.56 -8.02 5.65
C LEU A 38 -4.85 -9.23 5.05
N ILE A 39 -5.34 -10.44 5.32
CA ILE A 39 -4.75 -11.68 4.81
C ILE A 39 -4.82 -11.73 3.28
N ILE A 40 -5.98 -11.44 2.70
CA ILE A 40 -6.17 -11.48 1.25
C ILE A 40 -5.30 -10.41 0.57
N SER A 41 -5.30 -9.18 1.10
CA SER A 41 -4.47 -8.08 0.59
C SER A 41 -2.99 -8.48 0.53
N ASN A 42 -2.44 -8.96 1.65
CA ASN A 42 -1.04 -9.36 1.72
C ASN A 42 -0.73 -10.56 0.82
N TYR A 43 -1.62 -11.55 0.75
CA TYR A 43 -1.44 -12.71 -0.12
C TYR A 43 -1.37 -12.32 -1.61
N LEU A 44 -2.26 -11.41 -2.06
CA LEU A 44 -2.25 -10.92 -3.45
C LEU A 44 -0.98 -10.12 -3.75
N MET A 45 -0.53 -9.27 -2.82
CA MET A 45 0.70 -8.50 -2.96
C MET A 45 1.92 -9.42 -3.07
N ILE A 46 2.06 -10.40 -2.17
CA ILE A 46 3.19 -11.34 -2.17
C ILE A 46 3.22 -12.12 -3.49
N THR A 47 2.07 -12.61 -3.94
CA THR A 47 1.97 -13.33 -5.22
C THR A 47 2.34 -12.44 -6.42
N ALA A 48 2.03 -11.14 -6.37
CA ALA A 48 2.44 -10.21 -7.41
C ALA A 48 3.95 -9.90 -7.36
N ALA A 49 4.52 -9.77 -6.15
CA ALA A 49 5.95 -9.53 -5.92
C ALA A 49 6.85 -10.73 -6.26
N GLN A 50 6.29 -11.94 -6.40
CA GLN A 50 7.01 -13.10 -6.93
C GLN A 50 7.28 -13.00 -8.44
N ILE A 51 6.51 -12.19 -9.16
CA ILE A 51 6.57 -12.12 -10.64
C ILE A 51 7.10 -10.76 -11.11
N LEU A 52 6.80 -9.70 -10.37
CA LEU A 52 7.24 -8.33 -10.65
C LEU A 52 8.37 -7.93 -9.69
N PRO A 53 9.22 -6.95 -10.07
CA PRO A 53 10.24 -6.42 -9.16
C PRO A 53 9.62 -6.02 -7.82
N ALA A 54 10.06 -6.67 -6.73
CA ALA A 54 9.44 -6.52 -5.42
C ALA A 54 9.44 -5.05 -4.94
N GLY A 55 10.51 -4.30 -5.24
CA GLY A 55 10.60 -2.86 -4.93
C GLY A 55 9.51 -2.02 -5.62
N THR A 56 9.19 -2.33 -6.87
CA THR A 56 8.12 -1.64 -7.62
C THR A 56 6.74 -1.99 -7.10
N VAL A 57 6.48 -3.27 -6.84
CA VAL A 57 5.20 -3.71 -6.28
C VAL A 57 4.96 -3.07 -4.92
N TYR A 58 5.97 -3.09 -4.04
CA TYR A 58 5.86 -2.54 -2.70
C TYR A 58 5.65 -1.01 -2.72
N ALA A 59 6.41 -0.28 -3.55
CA ALA A 59 6.26 1.17 -3.66
C ALA A 59 4.86 1.56 -4.17
N VAL A 60 4.31 0.83 -5.14
CA VAL A 60 2.96 1.08 -5.66
C VAL A 60 1.90 0.68 -4.62
N PHE A 61 2.05 -0.47 -3.97
CA PHE A 61 1.13 -0.95 -2.94
C PHE A 61 1.03 0.06 -1.79
N VAL A 62 2.17 0.36 -1.14
CA VAL A 62 2.21 1.33 -0.03
C VAL A 62 1.78 2.72 -0.47
N GLY A 63 2.17 3.15 -1.67
CA GLY A 63 1.81 4.45 -2.21
C GLY A 63 0.30 4.61 -2.40
N LEU A 64 -0.35 3.68 -3.10
CA LEU A 64 -1.80 3.69 -3.30
C LEU A 64 -2.56 3.46 -2.00
N GLY A 65 -2.11 2.52 -1.17
CA GLY A 65 -2.76 2.20 0.11
C GLY A 65 -2.75 3.39 1.06
N THR A 66 -1.59 4.06 1.21
CA THR A 66 -1.45 5.25 2.06
C THR A 66 -2.30 6.41 1.53
N ALA A 67 -2.18 6.72 0.23
CA ALA A 67 -2.96 7.81 -0.37
C ALA A 67 -4.47 7.55 -0.27
N GLY A 68 -4.91 6.33 -0.55
CA GLY A 68 -6.31 5.94 -0.49
C GLY A 68 -6.87 5.95 0.93
N THR A 69 -6.10 5.49 1.92
CA THR A 69 -6.49 5.53 3.34
C THR A 69 -6.68 6.96 3.81
N VAL A 70 -5.72 7.84 3.52
CA VAL A 70 -5.78 9.25 3.92
C VAL A 70 -6.96 9.96 3.28
N LEU A 71 -7.21 9.72 1.99
CA LEU A 71 -8.39 10.25 1.31
C LEU A 71 -9.68 9.72 1.94
N ALA A 72 -9.75 8.43 2.24
CA ALA A 72 -10.92 7.84 2.89
C ALA A 72 -11.14 8.39 4.31
N GLU A 73 -10.08 8.61 5.10
CA GLU A 73 -10.18 9.25 6.42
C GLU A 73 -10.74 10.67 6.32
N ILE A 74 -10.27 11.48 5.37
CA ILE A 74 -10.75 12.85 5.15
C ILE A 74 -12.22 12.85 4.69
N PHE A 75 -12.60 11.98 3.75
CA PHE A 75 -13.93 11.99 3.15
C PHE A 75 -15.00 11.26 3.96
N PHE A 76 -14.69 10.13 4.58
CA PHE A 76 -15.66 9.29 5.30
C PHE A 76 -15.70 9.54 6.80
N PHE A 77 -14.58 9.95 7.40
CA PHE A 77 -14.48 10.14 8.85
C PHE A 77 -14.43 11.61 9.27
N GLU A 78 -14.59 12.53 8.30
CA GLU A 78 -14.56 13.99 8.51
C GLU A 78 -13.35 14.45 9.35
N GLU A 79 -12.24 13.71 9.24
CA GLU A 79 -11.01 14.02 9.96
C GLU A 79 -10.51 15.41 9.52
N PRO A 80 -10.15 16.29 10.48
CA PRO A 80 -9.73 17.64 10.15
C PRO A 80 -8.48 17.60 9.27
N PHE A 81 -8.60 18.23 8.11
CA PHE A 81 -7.53 18.32 7.12
C PHE A 81 -6.35 19.11 7.69
N ASP A 82 -5.40 18.42 8.32
CA ASP A 82 -4.15 19.03 8.82
C ASP A 82 -3.08 18.96 7.72
N TRP A 83 -2.72 20.13 7.21
CA TRP A 83 -1.66 20.30 6.20
C TRP A 83 -0.33 19.63 6.61
N ARG A 84 -0.03 19.56 7.91
CA ARG A 84 1.19 18.90 8.42
C ARG A 84 1.14 17.38 8.25
N LYS A 85 -0.03 16.75 8.42
CA LYS A 85 -0.19 15.30 8.19
C LYS A 85 0.13 14.97 6.73
N ILE A 86 -0.39 15.77 5.80
CA ILE A 86 -0.17 15.56 4.36
C ILE A 86 1.29 15.76 3.96
N LEU A 87 1.97 16.77 4.52
CA LEU A 87 3.41 16.94 4.32
C LEU A 87 4.22 15.74 4.82
N LEU A 88 3.89 15.19 6.00
CA LEU A 88 4.57 14.02 6.55
C LEU A 88 4.32 12.75 5.71
N ILE A 89 3.09 12.57 5.23
CA ILE A 89 2.74 11.49 4.30
C ILE A 89 3.51 11.66 2.99
N GLY A 90 3.56 12.87 2.44
CA GLY A 90 4.35 13.19 1.25
C GLY A 90 5.84 12.89 1.43
N LEU A 91 6.40 13.20 2.60
CA LEU A 91 7.79 12.87 2.95
C LEU A 91 8.02 11.35 3.05
N LEU A 92 7.09 10.62 3.67
CA LEU A 92 7.14 9.15 3.72
C LEU A 92 7.11 8.54 2.32
N LEU A 93 6.17 8.98 1.47
CA LEU A 93 6.07 8.53 0.09
C LEU A 93 7.33 8.86 -0.70
N ALA A 94 7.89 10.06 -0.54
CA ALA A 94 9.16 10.44 -1.15
C ALA A 94 10.32 9.56 -0.67
N GLY A 95 10.36 9.20 0.61
CA GLY A 95 11.35 8.27 1.16
C GLY A 95 11.24 6.86 0.57
N VAL A 96 10.01 6.34 0.43
CA VAL A 96 9.77 5.03 -0.21
C VAL A 96 10.17 5.04 -1.67
N ILE A 97 9.83 6.09 -2.42
CA ILE A 97 10.20 6.24 -3.83
C ILE A 97 11.71 6.40 -3.98
N GLY A 98 12.35 7.23 -3.15
CA GLY A 98 13.80 7.40 -3.14
C GLY A 98 14.54 6.09 -2.86
N LEU A 99 14.06 5.32 -1.88
CA LEU A 99 14.62 3.99 -1.57
C LEU A 99 14.46 3.01 -2.74
N LYS A 100 13.32 3.05 -3.45
CA LYS A 100 13.12 2.26 -4.68
C LYS A 100 14.15 2.62 -5.75
N MET A 101 14.33 3.92 -6.03
CA MET A 101 15.25 4.39 -7.08
C MET A 101 16.70 3.94 -6.82
N VAL A 102 17.16 4.06 -5.57
CA VAL A 102 18.50 3.60 -5.17
C VAL A 102 18.64 2.09 -5.23
N THR A 103 17.55 1.34 -4.97
CA THR A 103 17.58 -0.13 -4.99
C THR A 103 17.47 -0.71 -6.41
N GLU A 104 16.78 -0.05 -7.33
CA GLU A 104 16.74 -0.43 -8.75
C GLU A 104 18.12 -0.32 -9.43
N GLU A 105 18.91 0.70 -9.07
CA GLU A 105 20.28 0.89 -9.59
C GLU A 105 21.17 -0.35 -9.33
N LYS A 106 20.94 -1.05 -8.22
CA LYS A 106 21.74 -2.22 -7.83
C LYS A 106 21.38 -3.53 -8.56
N THR A 107 20.29 -3.55 -9.34
CA THR A 107 19.90 -4.75 -10.10
C THR A 107 20.50 -4.77 -11.50
N GLU A 108 20.92 -3.63 -12.05
CA GLU A 108 21.56 -3.56 -13.37
C GLU A 108 23.08 -3.86 -13.31
N GLU A 109 23.79 -3.47 -12.24
CA GLU A 109 25.24 -3.69 -12.13
C GLU A 109 25.65 -5.16 -11.84
N GLY A 110 24.71 -6.03 -11.45
CA GLY A 110 24.98 -7.43 -11.12
C GLY A 110 24.78 -8.43 -12.26
N ALA A 111 24.32 -7.99 -13.42
CA ALA A 111 24.06 -8.84 -14.59
C ALA A 111 25.21 -8.84 -15.62
N GLU A 112 26.29 -8.09 -15.37
CA GLU A 112 27.47 -8.00 -16.24
C GLU A 112 28.78 -8.49 -15.58
N GLN A 113 28.72 -9.45 -14.64
CA GLN A 113 29.90 -10.18 -14.17
C GLN A 113 29.70 -11.70 -14.19
#